data_AF-A0A2E1P7X0-F1
#
_entry.id   AF-A0A2E1P7X0-F1
#
_cell.length_a   1.000
_cell.length_b   1.000
_cell.length_c   1.000
_cell.angle_alpha   90.00
_cell.angle_beta   90.00
_cell.angle_gamma   90.00
#
_symmetry.space_group_name_H-M   'P 1'
#
loop_
_entity.id
_entity.type
_entity.pdbx_description
1 polymer ?
#
loop_
_entity_poly.entity_id
_entity_poly.type
_entity_poly.pdbx_seq_one_letter_code
_entity_poly.pdbx_strand_id
1 'polypeptide(L)'
;MKIKYLFLFTVLILIFFACNNASEEKHLFILSGQSNMALLEPKESFIPYVEKTLGKKKVIVVKQAWGARPIMRWYKKWKLSEFTSPTGADLYDSLVSKIDLAIYNETLASVSFFWMQGERDARLSYSAAYEESLMGLHNQLKEKFDREDVNFIIGRINDFGFGKEDRYPEWLLVREIQENFAMSNPNVEWINTDDLNDGYSRNGKVIENDLHMSAKGYKILGERFAKKGVELIKNQVKQK
;
A
#
# COMPACT_ATOMS: atom_id res chain seq x y z
N MET A 1 61.83 4.40 13.75
CA MET A 1 60.96 4.16 12.57
C MET A 1 59.90 3.09 12.80
N LYS A 2 60.21 1.89 13.33
CA LYS A 2 59.24 0.78 13.49
C LYS A 2 57.98 1.09 14.34
N ILE A 3 58.09 1.93 15.38
CA ILE A 3 56.96 2.28 16.26
C ILE A 3 55.94 3.22 15.58
N LYS A 4 56.38 4.12 14.67
CA LYS A 4 55.46 5.01 13.92
C LYS A 4 54.59 4.22 12.93
N TYR A 5 55.13 3.18 12.31
CA TYR A 5 54.38 2.31 11.41
C TYR A 5 53.38 1.42 12.17
N LEU A 6 53.71 0.98 13.38
CA LEU A 6 52.81 0.19 14.23
C LEU A 6 51.59 1.00 14.69
N PHE A 7 51.78 2.27 15.03
CA PHE A 7 50.71 3.20 15.41
C PHE A 7 49.82 3.57 14.22
N LEU A 8 50.42 3.79 13.04
CA LEU A 8 49.68 4.08 11.80
C LEU A 8 48.82 2.88 11.36
N PHE A 9 49.29 1.66 11.58
CA PHE A 9 48.55 0.43 11.24
C PHE A 9 47.37 0.17 12.19
N THR A 10 47.50 0.52 13.48
CA THR A 10 46.40 0.38 14.47
C THR A 10 45.29 1.41 14.25
N VAL A 11 45.63 2.65 13.88
CA VAL A 11 44.63 3.67 13.51
C VAL A 11 43.86 3.28 12.24
N LEU A 12 44.52 2.66 11.26
CA LEU A 12 43.86 2.20 10.02
C LEU A 12 42.83 1.08 10.29
N ILE A 13 43.14 0.14 11.18
CA ILE A 13 42.23 -0.97 11.56
C ILE A 13 41.00 -0.44 12.33
N LEU A 14 41.17 0.57 13.18
CA LEU A 14 40.04 1.20 13.90
C LEU A 14 39.08 1.96 12.97
N ILE A 15 39.59 2.57 11.89
CA ILE A 15 38.76 3.25 10.88
C ILE A 15 37.97 2.22 10.04
N PHE A 16 38.55 1.06 9.73
CA PHE A 16 37.84 -0.02 9.02
C PHE A 16 36.71 -0.65 9.86
N PHE A 17 36.85 -0.74 11.19
CA PHE A 17 35.76 -1.22 12.05
C PHE A 17 34.68 -0.16 12.33
N ALA A 18 35.02 1.13 12.29
CA ALA A 18 34.04 2.20 12.50
C ALA A 18 33.08 2.40 11.32
N CYS A 19 33.43 1.94 10.11
CA CYS A 19 32.64 2.15 8.90
C CYS A 19 31.64 1.02 8.54
N ASN A 20 31.52 -0.05 9.34
CA ASN A 20 30.64 -1.18 9.00
C ASN A 20 29.25 -1.17 9.64
N ASN A 21 28.85 -0.09 10.31
CA ASN A 21 27.43 0.11 10.60
C ASN A 21 26.74 0.70 9.37
N ALA A 22 26.71 -0.06 8.27
CA ALA A 22 25.76 0.21 7.19
C ALA A 22 24.37 0.15 7.83
N SER A 23 23.67 1.29 7.83
CA SER A 23 22.26 1.35 8.24
C SER A 23 21.51 0.23 7.51
N GLU A 24 20.87 -0.67 8.26
CA GLU A 24 20.15 -1.79 7.67
C GLU A 24 18.92 -1.25 6.95
N GLU A 25 19.02 -1.14 5.62
CA GLU A 25 17.96 -0.58 4.78
C GLU A 25 16.60 -1.21 5.06
N LYS A 26 15.56 -0.38 5.03
CA LYS A 26 14.19 -0.75 5.41
C LYS A 26 13.30 -0.95 4.19
N HIS A 27 12.37 -1.87 4.32
CA HIS A 27 11.24 -2.04 3.43
C HIS A 27 10.03 -1.29 4.03
N LEU A 28 9.59 -0.23 3.35
CA LEU A 28 8.42 0.54 3.73
C LEU A 28 7.16 -0.06 3.10
N PHE A 29 6.20 -0.42 3.95
CA PHE A 29 4.86 -0.90 3.58
C PHE A 29 3.82 0.13 3.98
N ILE A 30 3.06 0.65 3.02
CA ILE A 30 2.09 1.73 3.21
C ILE A 30 0.69 1.19 2.91
N LEU A 31 -0.19 1.13 3.90
CA LEU A 31 -1.55 0.62 3.77
C LEU A 31 -2.55 1.79 3.77
N SER A 32 -3.29 1.97 2.67
CA SER A 32 -4.20 3.10 2.49
C SER A 32 -5.46 2.74 1.72
N GLY A 33 -6.52 3.52 1.90
CA GLY A 33 -7.82 3.32 1.25
C GLY A 33 -8.99 3.61 2.17
N GLN A 34 -10.14 2.97 1.92
CA GLN A 34 -11.37 3.23 2.67
C GLN A 34 -11.70 2.18 3.73
N SER A 35 -12.99 1.94 4.00
CA SER A 35 -13.48 1.11 5.11
C SER A 35 -12.85 -0.27 5.16
N ASN A 36 -12.72 -0.99 4.03
CA ASN A 36 -12.10 -2.30 4.03
C ASN A 36 -10.60 -2.25 4.41
N MET A 37 -9.84 -1.26 3.94
CA MET A 37 -8.47 -1.05 4.44
C MET A 37 -8.45 -0.60 5.90
N ALA A 38 -9.38 0.27 6.31
CA ALA A 38 -9.46 0.77 7.68
C ALA A 38 -9.74 -0.35 8.69
N LEU A 39 -10.55 -1.35 8.31
CA LEU A 39 -10.92 -2.51 9.12
C LEU A 39 -9.90 -3.67 9.04
N LEU A 40 -8.97 -3.65 8.08
CA LEU A 40 -7.84 -4.58 8.05
C LEU A 40 -6.90 -4.28 9.23
N GLU A 41 -6.71 -5.22 10.14
CA GLU A 41 -5.74 -5.11 11.23
C GLU A 41 -4.40 -5.73 10.81
N PRO A 42 -3.35 -4.93 10.47
CA PRO A 42 -2.14 -5.50 9.87
C PRO A 42 -1.39 -6.44 10.80
N LYS A 43 -1.55 -6.28 12.12
CA LYS A 43 -0.94 -7.13 13.14
C LYS A 43 -1.46 -8.57 13.15
N GLU A 44 -2.65 -8.81 12.60
CA GLU A 44 -3.25 -10.15 12.60
C GLU A 44 -2.59 -11.09 11.59
N SER A 45 -2.10 -10.56 10.47
CA SER A 45 -1.54 -11.41 9.40
C SER A 45 -0.47 -10.73 8.53
N PHE A 46 -0.68 -9.47 8.14
CA PHE A 46 0.25 -8.76 7.25
C PHE A 46 1.66 -8.57 7.87
N ILE A 47 1.73 -7.92 9.05
CA ILE A 47 2.99 -7.62 9.75
C ILE A 47 3.75 -8.92 10.11
N PRO A 48 3.12 -9.93 10.74
CA PRO A 48 3.80 -11.19 11.03
C PRO A 48 4.44 -11.84 9.78
N TYR A 49 3.75 -11.77 8.64
CA TYR A 49 4.26 -12.35 7.40
C TYR A 49 5.50 -11.60 6.87
N VAL A 50 5.43 -10.27 6.75
CA VAL A 50 6.55 -9.48 6.22
C VAL A 50 7.75 -9.48 7.16
N GLU A 51 7.54 -9.41 8.49
CA GLU A 51 8.62 -9.50 9.48
C GLU A 51 9.31 -10.87 9.46
N LYS A 52 8.53 -11.95 9.34
CA LYS A 52 9.09 -13.30 9.21
C LYS A 52 9.93 -13.45 7.95
N THR A 53 9.52 -12.81 6.85
CA THR A 53 10.15 -13.01 5.54
C THR A 53 11.35 -12.11 5.29
N LEU A 54 11.30 -10.86 5.76
CA LEU A 54 12.32 -9.84 5.49
C LEU A 54 13.17 -9.50 6.72
N GLY A 55 12.73 -9.92 7.91
CA GLY A 55 13.35 -9.60 9.18
C GLY A 55 12.68 -8.41 9.85
N LYS A 56 12.30 -8.58 11.12
CA LYS A 56 11.59 -7.57 11.92
C LYS A 56 12.24 -6.18 11.93
N LYS A 57 13.58 -6.12 11.98
CA LYS A 57 14.31 -4.85 11.97
C LYS A 57 14.28 -4.13 10.62
N LYS A 58 13.93 -4.82 9.53
CA LYS A 58 13.89 -4.25 8.17
C LYS A 58 12.51 -3.77 7.75
N VAL A 59 11.50 -3.85 8.59
CA VAL A 59 10.11 -3.56 8.20
C VAL A 59 9.65 -2.26 8.86
N ILE A 60 9.17 -1.33 8.03
CA ILE A 60 8.40 -0.17 8.48
C ILE A 60 7.00 -0.31 7.91
N VAL A 61 5.97 -0.24 8.76
CA VAL A 61 4.57 -0.30 8.32
C VAL A 61 3.85 0.98 8.72
N VAL A 62 3.30 1.68 7.73
CA VAL A 62 2.46 2.86 7.91
C VAL A 62 1.06 2.54 7.42
N LYS A 63 0.03 2.85 8.22
CA LYS A 63 -1.37 2.69 7.82
C LYS A 63 -2.12 4.01 7.97
N GLN A 64 -2.86 4.38 6.93
CA GLN A 64 -3.82 5.47 6.95
C GLN A 64 -4.98 5.17 6.01
N ALA A 65 -6.14 4.89 6.57
CA ALA A 65 -7.35 4.61 5.80
C ALA A 65 -8.56 5.21 6.49
N TRP A 66 -9.56 5.63 5.71
CA TRP A 66 -10.77 6.25 6.24
C TRP A 66 -12.03 5.81 5.49
N GLY A 67 -13.02 5.34 6.24
CA GLY A 67 -14.27 4.84 5.69
C GLY A 67 -14.99 5.82 4.76
N ALA A 68 -15.58 5.27 3.70
CA ALA A 68 -16.52 5.98 2.82
C ALA A 68 -15.94 7.21 2.08
N ARG A 69 -14.63 7.25 1.83
CA ARG A 69 -13.96 8.36 1.13
C ARG A 69 -13.65 8.00 -0.34
N PRO A 70 -13.93 8.90 -1.29
CA PRO A 70 -13.58 8.72 -2.71
C PRO A 70 -12.12 9.04 -2.99
N ILE A 71 -11.57 8.52 -4.09
CA ILE A 71 -10.14 8.64 -4.44
C ILE A 71 -9.68 10.10 -4.58
N MET A 72 -10.59 11.05 -4.83
CA MET A 72 -10.31 12.49 -4.87
C MET A 72 -9.65 13.05 -3.59
N ARG A 73 -9.78 12.33 -2.47
CA ARG A 73 -9.15 12.65 -1.20
C ARG A 73 -7.67 12.23 -1.12
N TRP A 74 -7.19 11.47 -2.10
CA TRP A 74 -5.82 10.98 -2.20
C TRP A 74 -5.06 11.50 -3.43
N TYR A 75 -5.74 11.79 -4.54
CA TYR A 75 -5.09 12.32 -5.75
C TYR A 75 -5.21 13.85 -5.84
N LYS A 76 -4.08 14.57 -5.82
CA LYS A 76 -4.02 16.04 -5.76
C LYS A 76 -4.60 16.71 -7.00
N LYS A 77 -4.47 16.08 -8.17
CA LYS A 77 -4.97 16.61 -9.45
C LYS A 77 -6.30 15.97 -9.86
N TRP A 78 -7.03 15.39 -8.91
CA TRP A 78 -8.33 14.79 -9.19
C TRP A 78 -9.28 15.81 -9.77
N LYS A 79 -9.94 15.42 -10.86
CA LYS A 79 -11.00 16.18 -11.53
C LYS A 79 -11.99 15.24 -12.19
N LEU A 80 -13.24 15.66 -12.30
CA LEU A 80 -14.27 15.00 -13.10
C LEU A 80 -15.00 16.08 -13.89
N SER A 81 -14.71 16.18 -15.19
CA SER A 81 -15.06 17.37 -15.99
C SER A 81 -14.53 18.64 -15.29
N GLU A 82 -15.38 19.65 -15.04
CA GLU A 82 -15.02 20.89 -14.35
C GLU A 82 -14.99 20.76 -12.82
N PHE A 83 -15.42 19.63 -12.26
CA PHE A 83 -15.48 19.42 -10.81
C PHE A 83 -14.13 18.98 -10.26
N THR A 84 -13.70 19.58 -9.15
CA THR A 84 -12.45 19.26 -8.45
C THR A 84 -12.73 18.84 -7.01
N SER A 85 -11.75 18.23 -6.34
CA SER A 85 -11.93 17.79 -4.95
C SER A 85 -12.16 19.00 -4.03
N PRO A 86 -13.31 19.08 -3.32
CA PRO A 86 -13.62 20.22 -2.44
C PRO A 86 -12.71 20.30 -1.21
N THR A 87 -12.04 19.20 -0.87
CA THR A 87 -11.11 19.12 0.26
C THR A 87 -9.65 18.95 -0.20
N GLY A 88 -9.40 19.02 -1.51
CA GLY A 88 -8.13 18.57 -2.09
C GLY A 88 -7.81 17.12 -1.72
N ALA A 89 -6.51 16.81 -1.63
CA ALA A 89 -6.00 15.49 -1.27
C ALA A 89 -5.53 15.41 0.20
N ASP A 90 -6.33 15.94 1.13
CA ASP A 90 -6.00 16.02 2.56
C ASP A 90 -5.66 14.65 3.19
N LEU A 91 -6.23 13.53 2.72
CA LEU A 91 -5.87 12.20 3.22
C LEU A 91 -4.52 11.72 2.72
N TYR A 92 -4.14 12.12 1.51
CA TYR A 92 -2.77 11.94 1.04
C TYR A 92 -1.80 12.79 1.85
N ASP A 93 -2.10 14.07 2.07
CA ASP A 93 -1.20 14.96 2.83
C ASP A 93 -0.98 14.43 4.26
N SER A 94 -2.05 14.01 4.93
CA SER A 94 -1.95 13.39 6.25
C SER A 94 -1.22 12.03 6.22
N LEU A 95 -1.35 11.25 5.15
CA LEU A 95 -0.59 10.00 4.98
C LEU A 95 0.91 10.30 4.80
N VAL A 96 1.25 11.28 3.98
CA VAL A 96 2.63 11.74 3.75
C VAL A 96 3.27 12.17 5.06
N SER A 97 2.58 12.95 5.90
CA SER A 97 3.13 13.34 7.21
C SER A 97 3.45 12.13 8.11
N LYS A 98 2.61 11.09 8.10
CA LYS A 98 2.88 9.86 8.86
C LYS A 98 4.05 9.05 8.27
N ILE A 99 4.15 9.01 6.95
CA ILE A 99 5.28 8.38 6.27
C ILE A 99 6.58 9.08 6.68
N ASP A 100 6.64 10.41 6.59
CA ASP A 100 7.86 11.19 6.87
C ASP A 100 8.36 10.98 8.29
N LEU A 101 7.43 10.92 9.26
CA LEU A 101 7.76 10.59 10.65
C LEU A 101 8.28 9.16 10.81
N ALA A 102 7.72 8.20 10.07
CA ALA A 102 8.08 6.78 10.20
C ALA A 102 9.42 6.44 9.55
N ILE A 103 9.86 7.21 8.55
CA ILE A 103 11.11 6.97 7.80
C ILE A 103 12.22 7.98 8.14
N TYR A 104 12.01 8.83 9.16
CA TYR A 104 12.99 9.83 9.54
C TYR A 104 14.34 9.19 9.88
N ASN A 105 15.40 9.61 9.19
CA ASN A 105 16.76 9.04 9.25
C ASN A 105 16.87 7.56 8.85
N GLU A 106 15.90 7.02 8.11
CA GLU A 106 15.94 5.65 7.58
C GLU A 106 16.30 5.66 6.10
N THR A 107 17.08 4.66 5.66
CA THR A 107 17.34 4.40 4.24
C THR A 107 16.40 3.30 3.76
N LEU A 108 15.74 3.49 2.61
CA LEU A 108 14.71 2.57 2.12
C LEU A 108 15.24 1.69 0.98
N ALA A 109 15.24 0.37 1.19
CA ALA A 109 15.49 -0.62 0.15
C ALA A 109 14.31 -0.70 -0.84
N SER A 110 13.08 -0.64 -0.34
CA SER A 110 11.88 -0.71 -1.17
C SER A 110 10.71 0.08 -0.59
N VAL A 111 9.80 0.50 -1.46
CA VAL A 111 8.51 1.09 -1.10
C VAL A 111 7.39 0.26 -1.73
N SER A 112 6.39 -0.12 -0.93
CA SER A 112 5.20 -0.83 -1.41
C SER A 112 3.94 -0.20 -0.85
N PHE A 113 3.04 0.22 -1.74
CA PHE A 113 1.77 0.84 -1.42
C PHE A 113 0.62 -0.16 -1.63
N PHE A 114 -0.17 -0.40 -0.59
CA PHE A 114 -1.31 -1.31 -0.59
C PHE A 114 -2.58 -0.47 -0.54
N TRP A 115 -3.41 -0.63 -1.58
CA TRP A 115 -4.59 0.16 -1.80
C TRP A 115 -5.84 -0.71 -1.71
N MET A 116 -6.81 -0.30 -0.91
CA MET A 116 -8.15 -0.89 -0.98
C MET A 116 -9.23 0.18 -0.80
N GLN A 117 -9.76 0.60 -1.94
CA GLN A 117 -10.78 1.63 -2.08
C GLN A 117 -11.43 1.48 -3.45
N GLY A 118 -12.58 2.10 -3.68
CA GLY A 118 -13.31 2.12 -4.95
C GLY A 118 -14.81 2.12 -4.73
N GLU A 119 -15.26 1.53 -3.62
CA GLU A 119 -16.67 1.41 -3.24
C GLU A 119 -17.41 2.77 -3.20
N ARG A 120 -16.71 3.86 -2.87
CA ARG A 120 -17.34 5.19 -2.81
C ARG A 120 -17.43 5.84 -4.20
N ASP A 121 -16.41 5.69 -5.03
CA ASP A 121 -16.41 6.18 -6.42
C ASP A 121 -17.44 5.41 -7.26
N ALA A 122 -17.54 4.10 -7.07
CA ALA A 122 -18.58 3.26 -7.69
C ALA A 122 -20.01 3.69 -7.31
N ARG A 123 -20.20 4.14 -6.06
CA ARG A 123 -21.49 4.64 -5.56
C ARG A 123 -21.83 6.05 -6.05
N LEU A 124 -20.83 6.90 -6.25
CA LEU A 124 -21.02 8.30 -6.64
C LEU A 124 -20.95 8.54 -8.16
N SER A 125 -20.78 7.49 -8.94
CA SER A 125 -20.59 7.56 -10.38
C SER A 125 -19.34 8.36 -10.80
N TYR A 126 -18.21 8.11 -10.13
CA TYR A 126 -16.94 8.80 -10.37
C TYR A 126 -15.90 7.96 -11.13
N SER A 127 -16.30 6.82 -11.71
CA SER A 127 -15.39 5.91 -12.42
C SER A 127 -14.63 6.58 -13.57
N ALA A 128 -15.25 7.56 -14.25
CA ALA A 128 -14.62 8.31 -15.33
C ALA A 128 -13.35 9.07 -14.93
N ALA A 129 -13.17 9.37 -13.63
CA ALA A 129 -11.94 9.97 -13.11
C ALA A 129 -11.01 8.93 -12.45
N TYR A 130 -11.45 7.69 -12.29
CA TYR A 130 -10.83 6.73 -11.36
C TYR A 130 -9.51 6.17 -11.88
N GLU A 131 -9.42 5.83 -13.17
CA GLU A 131 -8.20 5.31 -13.78
C GLU A 131 -7.05 6.33 -13.73
N GLU A 132 -7.30 7.55 -14.22
CA GLU A 132 -6.34 8.67 -14.13
C GLU A 132 -5.93 8.93 -12.68
N SER A 133 -6.85 8.75 -11.74
CA SER A 133 -6.57 8.95 -10.32
C SER A 133 -5.70 7.85 -9.70
N LEU A 134 -5.86 6.59 -10.10
CA LEU A 134 -4.97 5.50 -9.66
C LEU A 134 -3.55 5.72 -10.21
N MET A 135 -3.43 5.99 -11.51
CA MET A 135 -2.15 6.31 -12.15
C MET A 135 -1.49 7.53 -11.52
N GLY A 136 -2.26 8.59 -11.32
CA GLY A 136 -1.81 9.82 -10.70
C GLY A 136 -1.36 9.64 -9.25
N LEU A 137 -2.09 8.85 -8.45
CA LEU A 137 -1.68 8.50 -7.09
C LEU A 137 -0.37 7.70 -7.07
N HIS A 138 -0.20 6.74 -7.99
CA HIS A 138 1.04 5.99 -8.13
C HIS A 138 2.22 6.92 -8.48
N ASN A 139 2.03 7.80 -9.46
CA ASN A 139 3.06 8.77 -9.85
C ASN A 139 3.41 9.76 -8.72
N GLN A 140 2.42 10.25 -7.96
CA GLN A 140 2.68 11.10 -6.79
C GLN A 140 3.56 10.40 -5.74
N LEU A 141 3.37 9.08 -5.55
CA LEU A 141 4.21 8.31 -4.64
C LEU A 141 5.62 8.13 -5.21
N LYS A 142 5.75 7.85 -6.51
CA LYS A 142 7.05 7.80 -7.19
C LYS A 142 7.82 9.11 -7.05
N GLU A 143 7.16 10.23 -7.32
CA GLU A 143 7.71 11.58 -7.16
C GLU A 143 8.10 11.86 -5.70
N LYS A 144 7.26 11.48 -4.73
CA LYS A 144 7.56 11.67 -3.29
C LYS A 144 8.85 10.97 -2.86
N PHE A 145 9.05 9.75 -3.35
CA PHE A 145 10.19 8.92 -2.96
C PHE A 145 11.38 9.03 -3.93
N ASP A 146 11.26 9.83 -4.99
CA ASP A 146 12.23 9.93 -6.08
C ASP A 146 12.63 8.55 -6.64
N ARG A 147 11.62 7.72 -6.94
CA ARG A 147 11.79 6.30 -7.28
C ARG A 147 10.78 5.82 -8.31
N GLU A 148 11.25 5.13 -9.35
CA GLU A 148 10.38 4.49 -10.35
C GLU A 148 9.87 3.09 -9.94
N ASP A 149 10.57 2.46 -9.01
CA ASP A 149 10.33 1.09 -8.53
C ASP A 149 9.37 1.05 -7.32
N VAL A 150 8.47 2.03 -7.19
CA VAL A 150 7.42 1.99 -6.16
C VAL A 150 6.38 0.94 -6.55
N ASN A 151 6.21 -0.08 -5.69
CA ASN A 151 5.20 -1.11 -5.90
C ASN A 151 3.81 -0.61 -5.50
N PHE A 152 2.78 -1.02 -6.24
CA PHE A 152 1.38 -0.69 -5.96
C PHE A 152 0.53 -1.96 -6.00
N ILE A 153 -0.12 -2.32 -4.90
CA ILE A 153 -0.90 -3.55 -4.79
C ILE A 153 -2.34 -3.21 -4.47
N ILE A 154 -3.27 -3.54 -5.35
CA ILE A 154 -4.70 -3.27 -5.20
C ILE A 154 -5.44 -4.48 -4.63
N GLY A 155 -6.13 -4.31 -3.51
CA GLY A 155 -7.23 -5.19 -3.14
C GLY A 155 -8.45 -4.73 -3.92
N ARG A 156 -8.83 -5.48 -4.97
CA ARG A 156 -9.99 -5.15 -5.80
C ARG A 156 -11.21 -5.05 -4.89
N ILE A 157 -12.11 -4.10 -5.11
CA ILE A 157 -13.37 -4.07 -4.34
C ILE A 157 -14.13 -5.38 -4.60
N ASN A 158 -14.73 -5.99 -3.57
CA ASN A 158 -15.32 -7.34 -3.65
C ASN A 158 -16.57 -7.37 -4.56
N ASP A 159 -17.20 -8.53 -4.69
CA ASP A 159 -18.36 -8.78 -5.55
C ASP A 159 -19.69 -8.19 -5.03
N PHE A 160 -19.65 -7.46 -3.90
CA PHE A 160 -20.83 -6.87 -3.26
C PHE A 160 -21.75 -6.11 -4.21
N GLY A 161 -21.23 -5.33 -5.14
CA GLY A 161 -22.07 -4.50 -6.00
C GLY A 161 -22.79 -5.25 -7.12
N PHE A 162 -22.57 -6.55 -7.32
CA PHE A 162 -23.24 -7.30 -8.37
C PHE A 162 -24.76 -7.37 -8.13
N GLY A 163 -25.56 -6.97 -9.12
CA GLY A 163 -27.02 -6.90 -9.00
C GLY A 163 -27.52 -5.79 -8.08
N LYS A 164 -26.67 -4.80 -7.77
CA LYS A 164 -26.98 -3.64 -6.91
C LYS A 164 -26.73 -2.31 -7.65
N GLU A 165 -26.96 -2.29 -8.96
CA GLU A 165 -26.70 -1.16 -9.86
C GLU A 165 -27.53 0.08 -9.49
N ASP A 166 -28.68 -0.11 -8.82
CA ASP A 166 -29.52 0.96 -8.28
C ASP A 166 -28.82 1.81 -7.21
N ARG A 167 -27.89 1.20 -6.45
CA ARG A 167 -27.14 1.84 -5.35
C ARG A 167 -25.66 2.02 -5.64
N TYR A 168 -25.10 1.19 -6.52
CA TYR A 168 -23.70 1.14 -6.89
C TYR A 168 -23.56 1.03 -8.42
N PRO A 169 -23.97 2.08 -9.16
CA PRO A 169 -24.14 2.02 -10.61
C PRO A 169 -22.87 1.70 -11.38
N GLU A 170 -21.68 1.97 -10.82
CA GLU A 170 -20.41 1.81 -11.51
C GLU A 170 -19.48 0.79 -10.83
N TRP A 171 -20.05 -0.15 -10.06
CA TRP A 171 -19.26 -1.14 -9.33
C TRP A 171 -18.38 -2.01 -10.24
N LEU A 172 -18.95 -2.54 -11.32
CA LEU A 172 -18.23 -3.33 -12.31
C LEU A 172 -17.13 -2.51 -12.99
N LEU A 173 -17.45 -1.29 -13.40
CA LEU A 173 -16.49 -0.42 -14.09
C LEU A 173 -15.29 -0.05 -13.21
N VAL A 174 -15.50 0.24 -11.92
CA VAL A 174 -14.40 0.48 -10.98
C VAL A 174 -13.52 -0.77 -10.81
N ARG A 175 -14.11 -1.97 -10.76
CA ARG A 175 -13.35 -3.24 -10.68
C ARG A 175 -12.51 -3.47 -11.93
N GLU A 176 -13.09 -3.27 -13.11
CA GLU A 176 -12.38 -3.39 -14.40
C GLU A 176 -11.20 -2.41 -14.46
N ILE A 177 -11.39 -1.16 -14.04
CA ILE A 177 -10.32 -0.17 -13.97
C ILE A 177 -9.19 -0.63 -13.02
N GLN A 178 -9.51 -1.21 -11.86
CA GLN A 178 -8.51 -1.71 -10.92
C GLN A 178 -7.66 -2.84 -11.51
N GLU A 179 -8.28 -3.75 -12.24
CA GLU A 179 -7.59 -4.84 -12.92
C GLU A 179 -6.74 -4.33 -14.08
N ASN A 180 -7.32 -3.48 -14.94
CA ASN A 180 -6.62 -2.92 -16.09
C ASN A 180 -5.40 -2.12 -15.67
N PHE A 181 -5.53 -1.26 -14.64
CA PHE A 181 -4.40 -0.51 -14.11
C PHE A 181 -3.26 -1.44 -13.64
N ALA A 182 -3.58 -2.57 -12.98
CA ALA A 182 -2.56 -3.54 -12.59
C ALA A 182 -1.93 -4.25 -13.79
N MET A 183 -2.74 -4.69 -14.76
CA MET A 183 -2.23 -5.40 -15.95
C MET A 183 -1.37 -4.52 -16.85
N SER A 184 -1.60 -3.21 -16.87
CA SER A 184 -0.86 -2.26 -17.72
C SER A 184 0.42 -1.71 -17.10
N ASN A 185 0.76 -2.05 -15.85
CA ASN A 185 1.91 -1.45 -15.14
C ASN A 185 2.79 -2.50 -14.44
N PRO A 186 4.12 -2.54 -14.70
CA PRO A 186 5.00 -3.66 -14.29
C PRO A 186 5.26 -3.76 -12.77
N ASN A 187 5.04 -2.68 -12.02
CA ASN A 187 5.18 -2.65 -10.56
C ASN A 187 3.81 -2.62 -9.86
N VAL A 188 2.74 -3.00 -10.57
CA VAL A 188 1.38 -2.98 -10.07
C VAL A 188 0.79 -4.37 -10.12
N GLU A 189 0.16 -4.76 -9.02
CA GLU A 189 -0.49 -6.06 -8.87
C GLU A 189 -1.89 -5.85 -8.28
N TRP A 190 -2.77 -6.82 -8.48
CA TRP A 190 -4.07 -6.82 -7.84
C TRP A 190 -4.38 -8.17 -7.20
N ILE A 191 -5.31 -8.16 -6.25
CA ILE A 191 -5.73 -9.32 -5.48
C ILE A 191 -7.25 -9.43 -5.54
N ASN A 192 -7.72 -10.62 -5.88
CA ASN A 192 -9.14 -10.94 -5.80
C ASN A 192 -9.61 -11.00 -4.34
N THR A 193 -10.80 -10.46 -4.07
CA THR A 193 -11.39 -10.37 -2.73
C THR A 193 -12.82 -10.90 -2.66
N ASP A 194 -13.34 -11.45 -3.76
CA ASP A 194 -14.73 -11.93 -3.88
C ASP A 194 -15.04 -13.09 -2.92
N ASP A 195 -14.03 -13.81 -2.44
CA ASP A 195 -14.17 -14.92 -1.50
C ASP A 195 -14.02 -14.52 -0.02
N LEU A 196 -13.97 -13.21 0.29
CA LEU A 196 -13.57 -12.70 1.60
C LEU A 196 -14.72 -12.06 2.41
N ASN A 197 -15.92 -11.94 1.84
CA ASN A 197 -17.08 -11.24 2.42
C ASN A 197 -18.22 -12.14 2.89
N ASP A 198 -17.96 -13.43 3.04
CA ASP A 198 -18.86 -14.41 3.65
C ASP A 198 -18.35 -14.91 5.01
N GLY A 199 -19.28 -15.32 5.87
CA GLY A 199 -19.00 -16.00 7.14
C GLY A 199 -19.43 -15.16 8.34
N TYR A 200 -18.49 -14.82 9.22
CA TYR A 200 -18.77 -14.03 10.42
C TYR A 200 -17.99 -12.72 10.40
N SER A 201 -18.68 -11.61 10.61
CA SER A 201 -18.05 -10.31 10.89
C SER A 201 -17.24 -10.35 12.19
N ARG A 202 -16.46 -9.29 12.46
CA ARG A 202 -15.69 -9.17 13.70
C ARG A 202 -16.54 -9.11 14.98
N ASN A 203 -17.82 -8.73 14.88
CA ASN A 203 -18.76 -8.73 16.01
C ASN A 203 -19.59 -10.02 16.11
N GLY A 204 -19.25 -11.07 15.35
CA GLY A 204 -19.91 -12.37 15.42
C GLY A 204 -21.24 -12.47 14.68
N LYS A 205 -21.60 -11.48 13.85
CA LYS A 205 -22.79 -11.53 13.00
C LYS A 205 -22.49 -12.35 11.75
N VAL A 206 -23.41 -13.24 11.36
CA VAL A 206 -23.35 -13.92 10.07
C VAL A 206 -23.53 -12.89 8.95
N ILE A 207 -22.65 -12.95 7.96
CA ILE A 207 -22.65 -12.10 6.77
C ILE A 207 -22.52 -12.97 5.52
N GLU A 208 -23.17 -12.53 4.46
CA GLU A 208 -23.16 -13.16 3.14
C GLU A 208 -23.13 -12.06 2.10
N ASN A 209 -22.17 -12.15 1.16
CA ASN A 209 -21.86 -11.17 0.15
C ASN A 209 -21.98 -9.73 0.68
N ASP A 210 -21.25 -9.45 1.77
CA ASP A 210 -21.32 -8.16 2.46
C ASP A 210 -20.34 -7.14 1.87
N LEU A 211 -20.62 -5.85 2.10
CA LEU A 211 -19.74 -4.76 1.67
C LEU A 211 -18.38 -4.84 2.38
N HIS A 212 -18.39 -5.29 3.65
CA HIS A 212 -17.20 -5.48 4.45
C HIS A 212 -16.84 -6.96 4.54
N MET A 213 -15.55 -7.23 4.73
CA MET A 213 -15.07 -8.61 4.81
C MET A 213 -15.45 -9.26 6.15
N SER A 214 -15.48 -10.59 6.14
CA SER A 214 -15.56 -11.36 7.37
C SER A 214 -14.27 -11.22 8.19
N ALA A 215 -14.34 -11.58 9.47
CA ALA A 215 -13.16 -11.61 10.34
C ALA A 215 -12.06 -12.53 9.77
N LYS A 216 -12.46 -13.64 9.14
CA LYS A 216 -11.55 -14.54 8.41
C LYS A 216 -11.05 -13.89 7.12
N GLY A 217 -11.94 -13.25 6.37
CA GLY A 217 -11.62 -12.55 5.13
C GLY A 217 -10.52 -11.49 5.31
N TYR A 218 -10.59 -10.66 6.35
CA TYR A 218 -9.55 -9.68 6.64
C TYR A 218 -8.18 -10.30 6.93
N LYS A 219 -8.14 -11.44 7.63
CA LYS A 219 -6.87 -12.15 7.86
C LYS A 219 -6.26 -12.61 6.54
N ILE A 220 -7.06 -13.23 5.69
CA ILE A 220 -6.65 -13.70 4.35
C ILE A 220 -6.20 -12.53 3.48
N LEU A 221 -6.93 -11.41 3.48
CA LEU A 221 -6.55 -10.20 2.74
C LEU A 221 -5.14 -9.73 3.15
N GLY A 222 -4.87 -9.64 4.46
CA GLY A 222 -3.56 -9.25 4.96
C GLY A 222 -2.44 -10.20 4.53
N GLU A 223 -2.69 -11.52 4.51
CA GLU A 223 -1.73 -12.51 4.01
C GLU A 223 -1.47 -12.36 2.51
N ARG A 224 -2.55 -12.19 1.72
CA ARG A 224 -2.44 -12.00 0.26
C ARG A 224 -1.67 -10.73 -0.08
N PHE A 225 -1.97 -9.62 0.60
CA PHE A 225 -1.23 -8.38 0.44
C PHE A 225 0.26 -8.56 0.78
N ALA A 226 0.56 -9.12 1.95
CA ALA A 226 1.94 -9.32 2.37
C ALA A 226 2.72 -10.21 1.39
N LYS A 227 2.10 -11.29 0.91
CA LYS A 227 2.68 -12.19 -0.09
C LYS A 227 3.01 -11.45 -1.39
N LYS A 228 2.04 -10.75 -1.99
CA LYS A 228 2.24 -10.01 -3.25
C LYS A 228 3.29 -8.91 -3.11
N GLY A 229 3.27 -8.15 -2.01
CA GLY A 229 4.28 -7.13 -1.76
C GLY A 229 5.70 -7.70 -1.67
N VAL A 230 5.87 -8.81 -0.95
CA VAL A 230 7.17 -9.50 -0.84
C VAL A 230 7.62 -10.07 -2.19
N GLU A 231 6.70 -10.62 -3.00
CA GLU A 231 7.01 -11.13 -4.34
C GLU A 231 7.56 -10.02 -5.25
N LEU A 232 6.92 -8.85 -5.28
CA LEU A 232 7.39 -7.69 -6.05
C LEU A 232 8.78 -7.21 -5.58
N ILE A 233 8.98 -7.06 -4.28
CA ILE A 233 10.29 -6.68 -3.71
C ILE A 233 11.39 -7.66 -4.16
N LYS A 234 11.12 -8.98 -4.10
CA LYS A 234 12.09 -10.00 -4.52
C LYS A 234 12.36 -9.97 -6.02
N ASN A 235 11.36 -9.66 -6.85
CA ASN A 235 11.51 -9.55 -8.29
C ASN A 235 12.38 -8.35 -8.67
N GLN A 236 12.24 -7.22 -7.97
CA GLN A 236 13.08 -6.04 -8.16
C GLN A 236 14.55 -6.32 -7.85
N VAL A 237 14.83 -7.06 -6.77
CA VAL A 237 16.20 -7.46 -6.42
C VAL A 237 16.85 -8.33 -7.51
N LYS A 238 16.08 -9.19 -8.19
CA LYS A 238 16.61 -10.04 -9.27
C LYS A 238 16.92 -9.28 -10.57
N GLN A 239 16.38 -8.07 -10.73
CA GLN A 239 16.55 -7.25 -11.92
C GLN A 239 17.69 -6.23 -11.79
N LYS A 240 18.22 -6.04 -10.57
CA LYS A 240 19.41 -5.23 -10.28
C LYS A 240 20.67 -6.08 -10.38
#